data_AF-A0AAN8QI25-F1
#
_entry.id   AF-A0AAN8QI25-F1
#
_cell.length_a   1.000
_cell.length_b   1.000
_cell.length_c   1.000
_cell.angle_alpha   90.00
_cell.angle_beta   90.00
_cell.angle_gamma   90.00
#
_symmetry.space_group_name_H-M   'P 1'
#
loop_
_entity.id
_entity.type
_entity.pdbx_description
1 polymer ?
#
loop_
_entity_poly.entity_id
_entity_poly.type
_entity_poly.pdbx_seq_one_letter_code
_entity_poly.pdbx_strand_id
1 'polypeptide(L)'
;MASLRSIGTLLQDSGWTSAIVEANVASPGTPESFLSASSVTKTRQAHQITACSLYELIRKAYNDFRSEESNTSNITFEDWREKRKQESPQFQFWNLVMDMELTNFILVRSFREADFNLYREALSELAPYNFANNNVNYARWIPIHIRDMMSLEQQHPDVAKEFHNGNFVIHKSRREFSAMAIDQTHE
;
A
#
# COMPACT_ATOMS: atom_id res chain seq x y z
N MET A 1 7.99 -7.90 -0.55
CA MET A 1 9.03 -6.84 -0.68
C MET A 1 8.82 -5.85 -1.82
N ALA A 2 8.42 -6.30 -3.01
CA ALA A 2 8.37 -5.46 -4.22
C ALA A 2 7.49 -4.20 -4.09
N SER A 3 6.30 -4.35 -3.50
CA SER A 3 5.37 -3.25 -3.28
C SER A 3 5.97 -2.15 -2.39
N LEU A 4 6.61 -2.50 -1.28
CA LEU A 4 7.29 -1.55 -0.39
C LEU A 4 8.42 -0.80 -1.11
N ARG A 5 9.24 -1.49 -1.90
CA ARG A 5 10.27 -0.83 -2.71
C ARG A 5 9.67 0.12 -3.74
N SER A 6 8.53 -0.23 -4.33
CA SER A 6 7.81 0.64 -5.26
C SER A 6 7.38 1.94 -4.59
N ILE A 7 6.82 1.87 -3.38
CA ILE A 7 6.49 3.08 -2.59
C ILE A 7 7.77 3.87 -2.27
N GLY A 8 8.85 3.18 -1.88
CA GLY A 8 10.15 3.80 -1.61
C GLY A 8 10.71 4.59 -2.80
N THR A 9 10.61 4.07 -4.03
CA THR A 9 10.99 4.82 -5.24
C THR A 9 10.18 6.10 -5.41
N LEU A 10 8.86 6.06 -5.13
CA LEU A 10 7.99 7.23 -5.20
C LEU A 10 8.32 8.27 -4.12
N LEU A 11 8.71 7.81 -2.93
CA LEU A 11 9.03 8.67 -1.78
C LEU A 11 10.46 9.24 -1.83
N GLN A 12 11.31 8.74 -2.72
CA GLN A 12 12.66 9.26 -2.92
C GLN A 12 12.60 10.76 -3.20
N ASP A 13 13.40 11.54 -2.47
CA ASP A 13 13.51 13.00 -2.60
C ASP A 13 12.21 13.80 -2.37
N SER A 14 11.15 13.15 -1.85
CA SER A 14 9.87 13.81 -1.51
C SER A 14 9.89 14.60 -0.20
N GLY A 15 10.98 14.51 0.57
CA GLY A 15 11.07 15.00 1.95
C GLY A 15 10.52 14.02 3.00
N TRP A 16 10.00 12.86 2.58
CA TRP A 16 9.49 11.82 3.50
C TRP A 16 10.52 11.36 4.53
N THR A 17 11.77 11.13 4.11
CA THR A 17 12.84 10.70 5.02
C THR A 17 13.12 11.75 6.09
N SER A 18 13.15 13.03 5.73
CA SER A 18 13.26 14.14 6.68
C SER A 18 12.10 14.16 7.66
N ALA A 19 10.87 14.00 7.18
CA ALA A 19 9.68 13.97 8.04
C ALA A 19 9.73 12.81 9.07
N ILE A 20 10.23 11.63 8.67
CA ILE A 20 10.42 10.49 9.57
C ILE A 20 11.47 10.79 10.66
N VAL A 21 12.56 11.48 10.31
CA VAL A 21 13.59 11.90 11.27
C VAL A 21 13.06 12.97 12.22
N GLU A 22 12.44 14.02 11.69
CA GLU A 22 11.90 15.15 12.46
C GLU A 22 10.80 14.71 13.44
N ALA A 23 9.99 13.73 13.05
CA ALA A 23 8.98 13.12 13.90
C ALA A 23 9.56 12.14 14.96
N ASN A 24 10.89 11.96 15.02
CA ASN A 24 11.58 10.99 15.88
C ASN A 24 11.11 9.53 15.68
N VAL A 25 10.64 9.19 14.48
CA VAL A 25 10.23 7.80 14.15
C VAL A 25 11.46 6.93 13.91
N ALA A 26 12.54 7.49 13.35
CA ALA A 26 13.82 6.82 13.20
C ALA A 26 15.00 7.81 13.28
N SER A 27 16.19 7.30 13.62
CA SER A 27 17.42 8.10 13.63
C SER A 27 17.86 8.51 12.22
N PRO A 28 18.62 9.62 12.06
CA PRO A 28 19.20 10.00 10.77
C PRO A 28 19.93 8.84 10.09
N GLY A 29 19.79 8.70 8.77
CA GLY A 29 20.39 7.63 7.98
C GLY A 29 19.64 6.28 8.03
N THR A 30 18.63 6.15 8.89
CA THR A 30 17.78 4.94 8.94
C THR A 30 16.65 4.94 7.91
N PRO A 31 15.94 6.06 7.64
CA PRO A 31 14.83 6.07 6.67
C PRO A 31 15.21 5.65 5.24
N GLU A 32 16.47 5.82 4.84
CA GLU A 32 17.01 5.36 3.57
C GLU A 32 16.91 3.83 3.42
N SER A 33 17.04 3.11 4.54
CA SER A 33 16.83 1.66 4.57
C SER A 33 15.35 1.27 4.37
N PHE A 34 14.42 2.18 4.67
CA PHE A 34 12.99 1.95 4.45
C PHE A 34 12.61 2.17 2.99
N LEU A 35 13.21 3.16 2.30
CA LEU A 35 13.01 3.37 0.86
C LEU A 35 13.42 2.13 0.05
N SER A 36 14.54 1.50 0.42
CA SER A 36 15.01 0.27 -0.22
C SER A 36 14.32 -1.01 0.28
N ALA A 37 13.42 -0.89 1.25
CA ALA A 37 12.80 -1.99 1.98
C ALA A 37 13.79 -3.04 2.52
N SER A 38 14.93 -2.58 3.06
CA SER A 38 16.02 -3.43 3.57
C SER A 38 15.59 -4.34 4.73
N SER A 39 14.58 -3.94 5.50
CA SER A 39 13.93 -4.77 6.51
C SER A 39 12.42 -4.66 6.35
N VAL A 40 11.75 -5.73 5.93
CA VAL A 40 10.30 -5.74 5.69
C VAL A 40 9.53 -5.28 6.92
N THR A 41 9.91 -5.74 8.11
CA THR A 41 9.21 -5.41 9.35
C THR A 41 9.33 -3.92 9.70
N LYS A 42 10.55 -3.37 9.72
CA LYS A 42 10.76 -1.96 10.07
C LYS A 42 10.18 -1.02 9.02
N THR A 43 10.37 -1.37 7.74
CA THR A 43 9.83 -0.61 6.60
C THR A 43 8.30 -0.56 6.69
N ARG A 44 7.63 -1.71 6.87
CA ARG A 44 6.18 -1.76 7.03
C ARG A 44 5.70 -0.89 8.19
N GLN A 45 6.39 -0.89 9.33
CA GLN A 45 6.04 -0.05 10.47
C GLN A 45 6.13 1.46 10.12
N ALA A 46 7.19 1.90 9.45
CA ALA A 46 7.33 3.29 9.02
C ALA A 46 6.22 3.72 8.05
N HIS A 47 5.87 2.86 7.11
CA HIS A 47 4.77 3.07 6.18
C HIS A 47 3.40 3.11 6.88
N GLN A 48 3.18 2.27 7.91
CA GLN A 48 1.95 2.31 8.71
C GLN A 48 1.80 3.64 9.43
N ILE A 49 2.88 4.13 10.05
CA ILE A 49 2.91 5.46 10.68
C ILE A 49 2.61 6.53 9.64
N THR A 50 3.23 6.46 8.45
CA THR A 50 3.01 7.40 7.35
C THR A 50 1.53 7.46 6.93
N ALA A 51 0.89 6.32 6.70
CA ALA A 51 -0.52 6.28 6.31
C ALA A 51 -1.44 6.86 7.38
N CYS A 52 -1.19 6.55 8.67
CA CYS A 52 -1.94 7.14 9.77
C CYS A 52 -1.76 8.67 9.81
N SER A 53 -0.53 9.16 9.72
CA SER A 53 -0.23 10.59 9.73
C SER A 53 -0.85 11.32 8.54
N LEU A 54 -0.77 10.77 7.33
CA LEU A 54 -1.41 11.35 6.14
C LEU A 54 -2.94 11.41 6.30
N TYR A 55 -3.56 10.35 6.80
CA TYR A 55 -5.00 10.35 7.06
C TYR A 55 -5.40 11.44 8.06
N GLU A 56 -4.68 11.56 9.17
CA GLU A 56 -4.93 12.59 10.18
C GLU A 56 -4.76 14.00 9.61
N LEU A 57 -3.69 14.25 8.85
CA LEU A 57 -3.43 15.55 8.22
C LEU A 57 -4.52 15.92 7.21
N ILE A 58 -4.93 14.98 6.35
CA ILE A 58 -5.99 15.22 5.36
C ILE A 58 -7.33 15.47 6.06
N ARG A 59 -7.65 14.70 7.12
CA ARG A 59 -8.87 14.91 7.92
C ARG A 59 -8.87 16.24 8.64
N LYS A 60 -7.73 16.65 9.21
CA LYS A 60 -7.58 17.97 9.83
C LYS A 60 -7.83 19.08 8.81
N ALA A 61 -7.18 19.01 7.65
CA ALA A 61 -7.37 20.00 6.59
C ALA A 61 -8.83 20.09 6.11
N TYR A 62 -9.56 18.96 6.05
CA TYR A 62 -10.99 18.97 5.75
C TYR A 62 -11.81 19.65 6.85
N ASN A 63 -11.51 19.37 8.12
CA ASN A 63 -12.20 19.99 9.25
C ASN A 63 -11.95 21.51 9.32
N ASP A 64 -10.72 21.94 9.04
CA ASP A 64 -10.35 23.35 8.96
C ASP A 64 -11.14 24.05 7.84
N PHE A 65 -11.17 23.45 6.63
CA PHE A 65 -12.00 23.90 5.51
C PHE A 65 -13.48 24.05 5.88
N ARG A 66 -14.05 23.06 6.58
CA ARG A 66 -15.45 23.07 7.05
C ARG A 66 -15.73 24.16 8.09
N SER A 67 -14.71 24.58 8.85
CA SER A 67 -14.83 25.63 9.86
C SER A 67 -14.77 27.04 9.27
N GLU A 68 -14.04 27.21 8.17
CA GLU A 68 -13.88 28.49 7.46
C GLU A 68 -15.04 28.78 6.50
N GLU A 69 -15.56 27.76 5.80
CA GLU A 69 -16.77 27.90 4.98
C GLU A 69 -18.02 27.88 5.88
N SER A 70 -18.56 29.05 6.21
CA SER A 70 -19.83 29.21 6.91
C SER A 70 -20.98 28.47 6.20
N ASN A 71 -21.25 27.23 6.62
CA ASN A 71 -22.44 26.40 6.38
C ASN A 71 -22.96 26.21 4.93
N THR A 72 -22.24 26.64 3.88
CA THR A 72 -22.82 26.70 2.51
C THR A 72 -22.44 25.52 1.61
N SER A 73 -21.33 24.82 1.82
CA SER A 73 -21.01 23.61 1.06
C SER A 73 -21.27 22.35 1.89
N ASN A 74 -22.24 21.53 1.48
CA ASN A 74 -22.45 20.19 2.06
C ASN A 74 -21.57 19.14 1.34
N ILE A 75 -20.36 19.55 0.94
CA ILE A 75 -19.42 18.67 0.26
C ILE A 75 -18.96 17.57 1.22
N THR A 76 -18.92 16.32 0.74
CA THR A 76 -18.44 15.20 1.54
C THR A 76 -16.91 15.25 1.67
N PHE A 77 -16.33 14.46 2.58
CA PHE A 77 -14.88 14.37 2.69
C PHE A 77 -14.26 13.84 1.40
N GLU A 78 -14.92 12.86 0.78
CA GLU A 78 -14.51 12.19 -0.44
C GLU A 78 -14.55 13.17 -1.63
N ASP A 79 -15.65 13.90 -1.79
CA ASP A 79 -15.77 14.91 -2.86
C ASP A 79 -14.76 16.05 -2.67
N TRP A 80 -14.55 16.49 -1.42
CA TRP A 80 -13.54 17.50 -1.10
C TRP A 80 -12.14 17.00 -1.42
N ARG A 81 -11.81 15.75 -1.06
CA ARG A 81 -10.51 15.12 -1.35
C ARG A 81 -10.27 15.08 -2.86
N GLU A 82 -11.27 14.69 -3.65
CA GLU A 82 -11.17 14.68 -5.11
C GLU A 82 -10.98 16.07 -5.71
N LYS A 83 -11.69 17.08 -5.21
CA LYS A 83 -11.47 18.47 -5.59
C LYS A 83 -10.04 18.94 -5.27
N ARG A 84 -9.54 18.65 -4.06
CA ARG A 84 -8.19 19.06 -3.63
C ARG A 84 -7.07 18.39 -4.44
N LYS A 85 -7.26 17.14 -4.88
CA LYS A 85 -6.34 16.46 -5.81
C LYS A 85 -6.19 17.21 -7.14
N GLN A 86 -7.22 17.89 -7.62
CA GLN A 86 -7.17 18.66 -8.86
C GLN A 86 -6.55 20.05 -8.68
N GLU A 87 -6.69 20.64 -7.49
CA GLU A 87 -6.27 22.01 -7.20
C GLU A 87 -4.82 22.13 -6.72
N SER A 88 -4.26 21.08 -6.11
CA SER A 88 -2.92 21.11 -5.53
C SER A 88 -2.10 19.88 -5.94
N PRO A 89 -1.02 20.06 -6.72
CA PRO A 89 -0.10 18.97 -7.06
C PRO A 89 0.51 18.29 -5.84
N GLN A 90 0.79 19.06 -4.77
CA GLN A 90 1.30 18.52 -3.52
C GLN A 90 0.26 17.63 -2.82
N PHE A 91 -1.01 18.07 -2.79
CA PHE A 91 -2.09 17.25 -2.24
C PHE A 91 -2.27 15.99 -3.08
N GLN A 92 -2.27 16.12 -4.41
CA GLN A 92 -2.37 14.99 -5.34
C GLN A 92 -1.27 13.94 -5.09
N PHE A 93 -0.02 14.39 -4.92
CA PHE A 93 1.12 13.52 -4.65
C PHE A 93 0.96 12.76 -3.33
N TRP A 94 0.68 13.45 -2.22
CA TRP A 94 0.52 12.76 -0.93
C TRP A 94 -0.74 11.90 -0.88
N ASN A 95 -1.76 12.25 -1.67
CA ASN A 95 -2.93 11.41 -1.85
C ASN A 95 -2.60 10.12 -2.59
N LEU A 96 -1.79 10.20 -3.65
CA LEU A 96 -1.30 9.03 -4.39
C LEU A 96 -0.48 8.11 -3.47
N VAL A 97 0.41 8.69 -2.65
CA VAL A 97 1.15 7.94 -1.62
C VAL A 97 0.17 7.24 -0.69
N MET A 98 -0.79 7.96 -0.11
CA MET A 98 -1.79 7.38 0.80
C MET A 98 -2.55 6.22 0.17
N ASP A 99 -3.03 6.37 -1.08
CA ASP A 99 -3.77 5.32 -1.77
C ASP A 99 -2.87 4.09 -1.99
N MET A 100 -1.61 4.28 -2.41
CA MET A 100 -0.65 3.20 -2.60
C MET A 100 -0.27 2.47 -1.29
N GLU A 101 -0.12 3.21 -0.18
CA GLU A 101 0.12 2.65 1.16
C GLU A 101 -1.04 1.74 1.59
N LEU A 102 -2.27 2.23 1.44
CA LEU A 102 -3.47 1.46 1.78
C LEU A 102 -3.59 0.21 0.93
N THR A 103 -3.40 0.29 -0.40
CA THR A 103 -3.43 -0.89 -1.27
C THR A 103 -2.35 -1.91 -0.86
N ASN A 104 -1.16 -1.43 -0.48
CA ASN A 104 -0.10 -2.31 0.03
C ASN A 104 -0.50 -2.99 1.35
N PHE A 105 -1.21 -2.31 2.26
CA PHE A 105 -1.73 -2.95 3.47
C PHE A 105 -2.88 -3.92 3.20
N ILE A 106 -3.70 -3.68 2.18
CA ILE A 106 -4.69 -4.66 1.72
C ILE A 106 -3.98 -5.92 1.19
N LEU A 107 -2.87 -5.76 0.46
CA LEU A 107 -2.05 -6.90 0.04
C LEU A 107 -1.43 -7.63 1.24
N VAL A 108 -0.93 -6.92 2.26
CA VAL A 108 -0.44 -7.57 3.48
C VAL A 108 -1.57 -8.32 4.19
N ARG A 109 -2.76 -7.72 4.28
CA ARG A 109 -3.94 -8.32 4.90
C ARG A 109 -4.36 -9.60 4.20
N SER A 110 -4.40 -9.60 2.85
CA SER A 110 -4.77 -10.80 2.09
C SER A 110 -3.83 -11.97 2.36
N PHE A 111 -2.53 -11.71 2.50
CA PHE A 111 -1.59 -12.76 2.92
C PHE A 111 -1.81 -13.20 4.35
N ARG A 112 -2.05 -12.27 5.26
CA ARG A 112 -2.17 -12.54 6.70
C ARG A 112 -3.41 -13.37 7.03
N GLU A 113 -4.50 -13.11 6.31
CA GLU A 113 -5.80 -13.78 6.43
C GLU A 113 -5.93 -14.99 5.50
N ALA A 114 -4.93 -15.25 4.65
CA ALA A 114 -4.98 -16.25 3.58
C ALA A 114 -6.21 -16.08 2.66
N ASP A 115 -6.61 -14.82 2.40
CA ASP A 115 -7.75 -14.47 1.56
C ASP A 115 -7.30 -14.31 0.10
N PHE A 116 -7.61 -15.31 -0.71
CA PHE A 116 -7.24 -15.32 -2.12
C PHE A 116 -8.00 -14.28 -2.96
N ASN A 117 -9.24 -13.92 -2.61
CA ASN A 117 -9.99 -12.91 -3.34
C ASN A 117 -9.38 -11.52 -3.09
N LEU A 118 -9.13 -11.20 -1.83
CA LEU A 118 -8.50 -9.95 -1.44
C LEU A 118 -7.08 -9.82 -2.03
N TYR A 119 -6.37 -10.94 -2.18
CA TYR A 119 -5.06 -10.99 -2.82
C TYR A 119 -5.14 -10.56 -4.30
N ARG A 120 -6.11 -11.10 -5.05
CA ARG A 120 -6.32 -10.76 -6.46
C ARG A 120 -6.71 -9.30 -6.67
N GLU A 121 -7.60 -8.79 -5.82
CA GLU A 121 -8.01 -7.38 -5.83
C GLU A 121 -6.81 -6.47 -5.53
N ALA A 122 -6.09 -6.73 -4.43
CA ALA A 122 -4.95 -5.91 -4.04
C ALA A 122 -3.82 -5.90 -5.08
N LEU A 123 -3.55 -7.05 -5.72
CA LEU A 123 -2.58 -7.12 -6.81
C LEU A 123 -2.99 -6.30 -8.03
N SER A 124 -4.27 -6.35 -8.39
CA SER A 124 -4.81 -5.60 -9.53
C SER A 124 -4.70 -4.10 -9.30
N GLU A 125 -5.05 -3.64 -8.10
CA GLU A 125 -4.91 -2.25 -7.67
C GLU A 125 -3.44 -1.81 -7.57
N LEU A 126 -2.51 -2.72 -7.24
CA LEU A 126 -1.07 -2.39 -7.18
C LEU A 126 -0.40 -2.31 -8.56
N ALA A 127 -0.99 -2.92 -9.59
CA ALA A 127 -0.35 -3.05 -10.90
C ALA A 127 0.02 -1.69 -11.55
N PRO A 128 -0.85 -0.66 -11.56
CA PRO A 128 -0.54 0.63 -12.17
C PRO A 128 0.68 1.32 -11.53
N TYR A 129 0.85 1.20 -10.22
CA TYR A 129 1.97 1.84 -9.52
C TYR A 129 3.33 1.25 -9.91
N ASN A 130 3.39 -0.04 -10.21
CA ASN A 130 4.65 -0.67 -10.66
C ASN A 130 5.09 -0.13 -12.03
N PHE A 131 4.13 0.18 -12.90
CA PHE A 131 4.41 0.84 -14.18
C PHE A 131 4.84 2.30 -13.95
N ALA A 132 4.10 3.05 -13.12
CA ALA A 132 4.39 4.45 -12.83
C ALA A 132 5.78 4.66 -12.20
N ASN A 133 6.22 3.75 -11.32
CA ASN A 133 7.50 3.86 -10.61
C ASN A 133 8.68 3.25 -11.37
N ASN A 134 8.55 3.01 -12.69
CA ASN A 134 9.59 2.44 -13.54
C ASN A 134 10.20 1.11 -13.03
N ASN A 135 9.39 0.30 -12.35
CA ASN A 135 9.81 -1.02 -11.87
C ASN A 135 9.69 -2.04 -13.00
N VAL A 136 10.47 -1.88 -14.07
CA VAL A 136 10.31 -2.55 -15.38
C VAL A 136 10.11 -4.07 -15.27
N ASN A 137 10.89 -4.74 -14.41
CA ASN A 137 10.75 -6.18 -14.19
C ASN A 137 9.36 -6.54 -13.65
N TYR A 138 8.88 -5.82 -12.64
CA TYR A 138 7.57 -6.03 -12.05
C TYR A 138 6.45 -5.58 -12.99
N ALA A 139 6.60 -4.42 -13.64
CA ALA A 139 5.63 -3.91 -14.62
C ALA A 139 5.38 -4.89 -15.77
N ARG A 140 6.40 -5.67 -16.17
CA ARG A 140 6.26 -6.70 -17.21
C ARG A 140 5.57 -7.98 -16.72
N TRP A 141 5.91 -8.45 -15.52
CA TRP A 141 5.45 -9.76 -15.03
C TRP A 141 4.15 -9.71 -14.23
N ILE A 142 3.85 -8.60 -13.54
CA ILE A 142 2.63 -8.45 -12.74
C ILE A 142 1.36 -8.66 -13.58
N PRO A 143 1.20 -8.07 -14.78
CA PRO A 143 -0.01 -8.29 -15.58
C PRO A 143 -0.21 -9.76 -15.97
N ILE A 144 0.88 -10.48 -16.25
CA ILE A 144 0.86 -11.91 -16.56
C ILE A 144 0.42 -12.71 -15.33
N HIS A 145 1.04 -12.42 -14.18
CA HIS A 145 0.69 -13.06 -12.91
C HIS A 145 -0.77 -12.80 -12.53
N ILE A 146 -1.27 -11.57 -12.66
CA ILE A 146 -2.68 -11.23 -12.40
C ILE A 146 -3.60 -12.03 -13.31
N ARG A 147 -3.33 -12.07 -14.62
CA ARG A 147 -4.13 -12.86 -15.56
C ARG A 147 -4.21 -14.31 -15.08
N ASP A 148 -3.07 -14.91 -14.74
CA ASP A 148 -3.02 -16.31 -14.32
C ASP A 148 -3.81 -16.53 -13.02
N MET A 149 -3.68 -15.64 -12.03
CA MET A 149 -4.45 -15.68 -10.77
C MET A 149 -5.96 -15.47 -10.98
N MET A 150 -6.36 -14.67 -11.97
CA MET A 150 -7.76 -14.40 -12.30
C MET A 150 -8.42 -15.52 -13.12
N SER A 151 -7.62 -16.31 -13.85
CA SER A 151 -8.11 -17.43 -14.66
C SER A 151 -7.97 -18.80 -13.98
N LEU A 152 -7.55 -18.82 -12.71
CA LEU A 152 -7.18 -20.04 -12.01
C LEU A 152 -8.36 -21.01 -11.89
N GLU A 153 -9.55 -20.49 -11.63
CA GLU A 153 -10.78 -21.28 -11.51
C GLU A 153 -11.10 -22.05 -12.81
N GLN A 154 -10.82 -21.45 -13.97
CA GLN A 154 -11.11 -22.08 -15.26
C GLN A 154 -9.96 -22.99 -15.73
N GLN A 155 -8.71 -22.57 -15.53
CA GLN A 155 -7.54 -23.28 -16.06
C GLN A 155 -7.05 -24.40 -15.13
N HIS A 156 -7.14 -24.19 -13.82
CA HIS A 156 -6.57 -25.06 -12.79
C HIS A 156 -7.48 -25.14 -11.54
N PRO A 157 -8.69 -25.71 -11.66
CA PRO A 157 -9.70 -25.69 -10.59
C PRO A 157 -9.23 -26.33 -9.28
N ASP A 158 -8.40 -27.38 -9.36
CA ASP A 158 -7.82 -28.02 -8.17
C ASP A 158 -6.88 -27.08 -7.42
N VAL A 159 -6.07 -26.29 -8.13
CA VAL A 159 -5.18 -25.28 -7.53
C VAL A 159 -6.01 -24.14 -6.95
N ALA A 160 -7.06 -23.69 -7.66
CA ALA A 160 -7.95 -22.64 -7.19
C ALA A 160 -8.64 -23.02 -5.88
N LYS A 161 -9.10 -24.27 -5.77
CA LYS A 161 -9.64 -24.82 -4.53
C LYS A 161 -8.63 -24.71 -3.38
N GLU A 162 -7.38 -25.12 -3.61
CA GLU A 162 -6.34 -25.04 -2.57
C GLU A 162 -6.01 -23.58 -2.20
N PHE A 163 -6.00 -22.67 -3.17
CA PHE A 163 -5.76 -21.24 -2.91
C PHE A 163 -6.90 -20.62 -2.10
N HIS A 164 -8.16 -20.97 -2.41
CA HIS A 164 -9.31 -20.57 -1.60
C HIS A 164 -9.32 -21.21 -0.19
N ASN A 165 -8.67 -22.36 -0.01
CA ASN A 165 -8.42 -22.94 1.31
C ASN A 165 -7.25 -22.27 2.06
N GLY A 166 -6.61 -21.25 1.47
CA GLY A 166 -5.49 -20.53 2.06
C GLY A 166 -4.11 -21.12 1.78
N ASN A 167 -4.01 -22.16 0.95
CA ASN A 167 -2.74 -22.88 0.68
C ASN A 167 -1.83 -22.17 -0.34
N PHE A 168 -1.95 -20.86 -0.50
CA PHE A 168 -1.02 -20.00 -1.26
C PHE A 168 -0.08 -19.19 -0.35
N VAL A 169 -0.25 -19.31 0.97
CA VAL A 169 0.57 -18.67 2.01
C VAL A 169 1.06 -19.70 3.02
N ILE A 170 2.02 -19.31 3.85
CA ILE A 170 2.58 -20.17 4.90
C ILE A 170 2.10 -19.70 6.28
N HIS A 171 1.57 -20.63 7.06
CA HIS A 171 1.21 -20.42 8.46
C HIS A 171 2.36 -20.83 9.39
N LYS A 172 2.98 -19.86 10.07
CA LYS A 172 3.95 -20.14 11.16
C LYS A 172 3.28 -20.39 12.52
N SER A 173 1.99 -20.04 12.64
CA SER A 173 1.21 -20.21 13.87
C SER A 173 -0.25 -20.52 13.54
N ARG A 174 -1.04 -20.91 14.56
CA ARG A 174 -2.49 -21.15 14.42
C ARG A 174 -3.35 -19.88 14.49
N ARG A 175 -2.74 -18.70 14.60
CA ARG A 175 -3.49 -17.43 14.66
C ARG A 175 -3.99 -17.08 13.25
N GLU A 176 -5.24 -16.63 13.17
CA GLU A 176 -5.90 -16.28 11.90
C GLU A 176 -5.12 -15.22 11.11
N PHE A 177 -4.68 -14.14 11.77
CA PHE A 177 -3.86 -13.08 11.15
C PHE A 177 -2.35 -13.34 11.35
N SER A 178 -1.83 -14.44 10.81
CA SER A 178 -0.40 -14.77 10.98
C SER A 178 0.29 -15.37 9.76
N ALA A 179 -0.46 -15.66 8.71
CA ALA A 179 0.11 -16.19 7.49
C ALA A 179 1.08 -15.18 6.83
N MET A 180 1.99 -15.71 6.03
CA MET A 180 3.05 -14.96 5.37
C MET A 180 3.15 -15.41 3.93
N ALA A 181 3.45 -14.47 3.04
CA ALA A 181 3.82 -14.81 1.67
C ALA A 181 5.05 -15.73 1.67
N ILE A 182 5.09 -16.65 0.69
CA ILE A 182 6.11 -17.70 0.63
C ILE A 182 7.52 -17.10 0.57
N ASP A 183 7.73 -16.08 -0.26
CA ASP A 183 9.00 -15.35 -0.38
C ASP A 183 9.48 -14.81 0.98
N GLN A 184 8.57 -14.17 1.73
CA GLN A 184 8.85 -13.60 3.03
C GLN A 184 9.18 -14.66 4.10
N THR A 185 8.80 -15.92 3.90
CA THR A 185 9.12 -16.97 4.88
C THR A 185 10.54 -17.51 4.80
N HIS A 186 11.20 -17.30 3.65
CA HIS A 186 12.58 -17.70 3.40
C HIS A 186 13.60 -16.64 3.82
N GLU A 187 13.15 -15.43 4.14
CA GLU A 187 13.93 -14.36 4.82
C GLU A 187 14.02 -14.58 6.33
#